data_AF-A0AAN5D7C1-F1
#
_entry.id   AF-A0AAN5D7C1-F1
#
_cell.length_a   1.000
_cell.length_b   1.000
_cell.length_c   1.000
_cell.angle_alpha   90.00
_cell.angle_beta   90.00
_cell.angle_gamma   90.00
#
_symmetry.space_group_name_H-M   'P 1'
#
loop_
_entity.id
_entity.type
_entity.pdbx_description
1 polymer ?
#
loop_
_entity_poly.entity_id
_entity_poly.type
_entity_poly.pdbx_seq_one_letter_code
_entity_poly.pdbx_strand_id
1 'polypeptide(L)'
;SEQEIMFKEGVTYSSDFIRRIYKNASIGQLAIKFSYQLDQRIDFHCEIYSLLKNFDMDTLILDSKYFQPHSSENALISSSLFHDLTKSCKKLEILFPCSDITPALLHELYKVMLDGSTKLRSLKMEMEHDGFIQFLNLVGITFRNLSPFRCFSNRSCEISAITHQLIDTLEVFKGCHSGACNLHIFEGKMEIWISHNHEEEMNTMHLISHETQESLEKAKYARKLEKM
;
A
#
# COMPACT_ATOMS: atom_id res chain seq x y z
N SER A 1 11.62 -14.51 -16.61
CA SER A 1 11.07 -13.97 -17.86
C SER A 1 9.83 -13.18 -17.51
N GLU A 2 9.87 -11.86 -17.65
CA GLU A 2 8.67 -11.03 -17.51
C GLU A 2 7.78 -11.28 -18.73
N GLN A 3 6.55 -11.73 -18.49
CA GLN A 3 5.53 -11.84 -19.54
C GLN A 3 4.64 -10.61 -19.41
N GLU A 4 4.72 -9.72 -20.39
CA GLU A 4 3.88 -8.53 -20.43
C GLU A 4 2.64 -8.82 -21.28
N ILE A 5 1.45 -8.69 -20.67
CA ILE A 5 0.17 -8.80 -21.37
C ILE A 5 -0.28 -7.38 -21.71
N MET A 6 0.05 -6.92 -22.91
CA MET A 6 -0.43 -5.63 -23.42
C MET A 6 -1.80 -5.79 -24.08
N PHE A 7 -2.82 -5.15 -23.53
CA PHE A 7 -4.10 -5.01 -24.19
C PHE A 7 -4.00 -3.91 -25.26
N LYS A 8 -4.38 -4.23 -26.50
CA LYS A 8 -4.32 -3.29 -27.61
C LYS A 8 -5.38 -2.20 -27.43
N GLU A 9 -4.96 -0.96 -27.54
CA GLU A 9 -5.87 0.20 -27.49
C GLU A 9 -6.99 0.05 -28.53
N GLY A 10 -8.23 0.33 -28.10
CA GLY A 10 -9.43 0.20 -28.93
C GLY A 10 -9.94 -1.24 -29.15
N VAL A 11 -9.33 -2.25 -28.52
CA VAL A 11 -9.80 -3.65 -28.58
C VAL A 11 -10.54 -4.02 -27.29
N THR A 12 -11.76 -4.55 -27.43
CA THR A 12 -12.53 -5.09 -26.32
C THR A 12 -12.13 -6.54 -26.08
N TYR A 13 -11.76 -6.88 -24.85
CA TYR A 13 -11.45 -8.25 -24.44
C TYR A 13 -12.58 -8.76 -23.55
N SER A 14 -13.05 -9.98 -23.80
CA SER A 14 -14.03 -10.61 -22.92
C SER A 14 -13.37 -11.04 -21.61
N SER A 15 -14.13 -11.09 -20.51
CA SER A 15 -13.64 -11.65 -19.25
C SER A 15 -13.22 -13.12 -19.40
N ASP A 16 -13.81 -13.86 -20.35
CA ASP A 16 -13.40 -15.22 -20.71
C ASP A 16 -11.95 -15.32 -21.19
N PHE A 17 -11.43 -14.31 -21.88
CA PHE A 17 -10.02 -14.27 -22.28
C PHE A 17 -9.11 -14.24 -21.05
N ILE A 18 -9.44 -13.40 -20.07
CA ILE A 18 -8.70 -13.30 -18.80
C ILE A 18 -8.82 -14.60 -17.99
N ARG A 19 -10.00 -15.23 -17.96
CA ARG A 19 -10.21 -16.54 -17.35
C ARG A 19 -9.38 -17.65 -18.00
N ARG A 20 -9.09 -17.57 -19.30
CA ARG A 20 -8.25 -18.55 -20.01
C ARG A 20 -6.76 -18.36 -19.72
N ILE A 21 -6.30 -17.12 -19.57
CA ILE A 21 -4.93 -16.80 -19.13
C ILE A 21 -4.70 -17.40 -17.73
N TYR A 22 -5.64 -17.21 -16.82
CA TYR A 22 -5.59 -17.74 -15.45
C TYR A 22 -5.25 -19.23 -15.38
N LYS A 23 -5.94 -20.08 -16.14
CA LYS A 23 -5.88 -21.54 -15.96
C LYS A 23 -4.51 -22.18 -16.25
N ASN A 24 -3.59 -21.45 -16.86
CA ASN A 24 -2.37 -22.03 -17.44
C ASN A 24 -1.08 -21.34 -17.03
N ALA A 25 -1.10 -20.32 -16.17
CA ALA A 25 0.09 -19.53 -15.88
C ALA A 25 0.18 -19.10 -14.41
N SER A 26 1.33 -19.36 -13.79
CA SER A 26 1.81 -18.54 -12.66
C SER A 26 2.26 -17.19 -13.22
N ILE A 27 1.76 -16.10 -12.67
CA ILE A 27 2.08 -14.76 -13.18
C ILE A 27 3.14 -14.13 -12.27
N GLY A 28 4.31 -13.78 -12.82
CA GLY A 28 5.32 -13.04 -12.05
C GLY A 28 4.77 -11.69 -11.60
N GLN A 29 4.40 -10.83 -12.55
CA GLN A 29 3.85 -9.51 -12.25
C GLN A 29 2.61 -9.23 -13.10
N LEU A 30 1.54 -8.74 -12.45
CA LEU A 30 0.35 -8.23 -13.10
C LEU A 30 0.14 -6.78 -12.69
N ALA A 31 0.09 -5.88 -13.65
CA ALA A 31 -0.28 -4.49 -13.43
C ALA A 31 -1.57 -4.18 -14.18
N ILE A 32 -2.56 -3.67 -13.46
CA ILE A 32 -3.85 -3.28 -14.01
C ILE A 32 -4.02 -1.79 -13.82
N LYS A 33 -4.17 -1.09 -14.94
CA LYS A 33 -4.33 0.35 -15.01
C LYS A 33 -5.68 0.66 -15.62
N PHE A 34 -6.53 1.37 -14.90
CA PHE A 34 -7.79 1.86 -15.44
C PHE A 34 -7.68 3.33 -15.82
N SER A 35 -8.15 3.67 -17.03
CA SER A 35 -8.19 5.04 -17.53
C SER A 35 -9.54 5.71 -17.20
N TYR A 36 -9.59 7.04 -17.41
CA TYR A 36 -10.56 8.07 -17.03
C TYR A 36 -12.09 7.83 -17.16
N GLN A 37 -12.61 6.60 -17.30
CA GLN A 37 -14.04 6.33 -17.52
C GLN A 37 -14.59 5.20 -16.62
N LEU A 38 -14.11 5.12 -15.38
CA LEU A 38 -14.53 4.10 -14.41
C LEU A 38 -16.05 4.10 -14.16
N ASP A 39 -16.69 5.27 -14.15
CA ASP A 39 -18.12 5.41 -13.84
C ASP A 39 -19.04 4.66 -14.81
N GLN A 40 -18.62 4.47 -16.06
CA GLN A 40 -19.45 3.77 -17.06
C GLN A 40 -19.24 2.25 -17.07
N ARG A 41 -18.24 1.73 -16.35
CA ARG A 41 -17.84 0.31 -16.40
C ARG A 41 -17.42 -0.28 -15.05
N ILE A 42 -17.90 0.28 -13.93
CA ILE A 42 -17.56 -0.20 -12.59
C ILE A 42 -17.77 -1.71 -12.42
N ASP A 43 -18.87 -2.25 -12.96
CA ASP A 43 -19.17 -3.68 -12.93
C ASP A 43 -18.09 -4.54 -13.61
N PHE A 44 -17.54 -4.07 -14.73
CA PHE A 44 -16.44 -4.74 -15.41
C PHE A 44 -15.16 -4.71 -14.57
N HIS A 45 -14.83 -3.57 -13.95
CA HIS A 45 -13.67 -3.44 -13.07
C HIS A 45 -13.79 -4.37 -11.86
N CYS A 46 -14.97 -4.42 -11.24
CA CYS A 46 -15.30 -5.34 -10.17
C CYS A 46 -15.19 -6.81 -10.63
N GLU A 47 -15.68 -7.15 -11.83
CA GLU A 47 -15.52 -8.49 -12.40
C GLU A 47 -14.03 -8.83 -12.54
N ILE A 48 -13.22 -7.94 -13.14
CA ILE A 48 -11.78 -8.16 -13.30
C ILE A 48 -11.11 -8.40 -11.95
N TYR A 49 -11.31 -7.52 -10.97
CA TYR A 49 -10.73 -7.70 -9.63
C TYR A 49 -11.17 -9.00 -8.96
N SER A 50 -12.45 -9.38 -9.11
CA SER A 50 -12.98 -10.64 -8.59
C SER A 50 -12.34 -11.88 -9.23
N LEU A 51 -11.77 -11.75 -10.43
CA LEU A 51 -10.99 -12.83 -11.05
C LEU A 51 -9.59 -12.92 -10.44
N LEU A 52 -8.97 -11.79 -10.11
CA LEU A 52 -7.56 -11.71 -9.64
C LEU A 52 -7.28 -12.50 -8.37
N LYS A 53 -8.27 -12.65 -7.48
CA LYS A 53 -8.11 -13.47 -6.28
C LYS A 53 -7.76 -14.93 -6.56
N ASN A 54 -8.08 -15.44 -7.75
CA ASN A 54 -7.80 -16.82 -8.12
C ASN A 54 -6.38 -17.00 -8.67
N PHE A 55 -5.68 -15.91 -9.03
CA PHE A 55 -4.37 -16.00 -9.64
C PHE A 55 -3.29 -16.20 -8.58
N ASP A 56 -2.32 -17.07 -8.86
CA ASP A 56 -1.08 -17.12 -8.07
C ASP A 56 -0.06 -16.16 -8.71
N MET A 57 0.21 -15.07 -7.99
CA MET A 57 1.03 -13.96 -8.48
C MET A 57 2.22 -13.70 -7.57
N ASP A 58 3.37 -13.30 -8.11
CA ASP A 58 4.40 -12.70 -7.24
C ASP A 58 4.02 -11.26 -6.91
N THR A 59 3.62 -10.45 -7.90
CA THR A 59 3.31 -9.02 -7.74
C THR A 59 2.00 -8.65 -8.43
N LEU A 60 1.12 -7.94 -7.70
CA LEU A 60 -0.08 -7.31 -8.22
C LEU A 60 -0.04 -5.80 -7.99
N ILE A 61 -0.21 -5.02 -9.05
CA ILE A 61 -0.28 -3.55 -9.01
C ILE A 61 -1.64 -3.12 -9.54
N LEU A 62 -2.42 -2.45 -8.72
CA LEU A 62 -3.71 -1.87 -9.06
C LEU A 62 -3.53 -0.35 -9.05
N ASP A 63 -3.62 0.26 -10.22
CA ASP A 63 -3.39 1.69 -10.40
C ASP A 63 -4.61 2.33 -11.06
N SER A 64 -5.12 3.36 -10.40
CA SER A 64 -6.30 4.07 -10.83
C SER A 64 -6.14 5.57 -10.61
N LYS A 65 -5.07 6.14 -11.20
CA LYS A 65 -4.67 7.56 -11.09
C LYS A 65 -5.78 8.61 -11.26
N TYR A 66 -6.91 8.24 -11.85
CA TYR A 66 -8.00 9.16 -12.17
C TYR A 66 -9.33 8.77 -11.53
N PHE A 67 -9.30 7.84 -10.58
CA PHE A 67 -10.46 7.57 -9.76
C PHE A 67 -10.59 8.67 -8.72
N GLN A 68 -11.49 9.61 -8.96
CA GLN A 68 -12.02 10.46 -7.90
C GLN A 68 -13.26 9.75 -7.35
N PRO A 69 -13.21 9.15 -6.15
CA PRO A 69 -14.41 8.62 -5.52
C PRO A 69 -15.33 9.81 -5.18
N HIS A 70 -16.18 10.21 -6.13
CA HIS A 70 -17.18 11.25 -5.89
C HIS A 70 -18.31 10.78 -4.96
N SER A 71 -18.35 9.48 -4.64
CA SER A 71 -19.25 8.90 -3.65
C SER A 71 -18.57 7.80 -2.84
N SER A 72 -18.83 7.79 -1.53
CA SER A 72 -18.40 6.76 -0.58
C SER A 72 -18.99 5.38 -0.85
N GLU A 73 -19.93 5.27 -1.81
CA GLU A 73 -20.66 4.03 -2.12
C GLU A 73 -19.94 3.13 -3.13
N ASN A 74 -18.89 3.63 -3.79
CA ASN A 74 -18.21 2.91 -4.89
C ASN A 74 -16.81 2.44 -4.49
N ALA A 75 -16.70 1.70 -3.39
CA ALA A 75 -15.45 1.03 -3.06
C ALA A 75 -15.13 -0.07 -4.10
N LEU A 76 -14.18 0.23 -5.00
CA LEU A 76 -13.68 -0.70 -6.01
C LEU A 76 -13.11 -2.00 -5.40
N ILE A 77 -12.55 -1.88 -4.21
CA ILE A 77 -11.98 -3.00 -3.45
C ILE A 77 -12.70 -3.08 -2.12
N SER A 78 -13.62 -4.05 -2.00
CA SER A 78 -14.25 -4.37 -0.72
C SER A 78 -13.24 -5.01 0.24
N SER A 79 -13.52 -4.96 1.54
CA SER A 79 -12.71 -5.65 2.57
C SER A 79 -12.49 -7.14 2.27
N SER A 80 -13.50 -7.85 1.74
CA SER A 80 -13.39 -9.27 1.40
C SER A 80 -12.50 -9.51 0.19
N LEU A 81 -12.65 -8.70 -0.86
CA LEU A 81 -11.78 -8.76 -2.03
C LEU A 81 -10.33 -8.43 -1.66
N PHE A 82 -10.09 -7.39 -0.87
CA PHE A 82 -8.76 -7.06 -0.36
C PHE A 82 -8.10 -8.25 0.33
N HIS A 83 -8.82 -8.89 1.26
CA HIS A 83 -8.33 -10.07 1.95
C HIS A 83 -7.98 -11.21 0.99
N ASP A 84 -8.82 -11.46 -0.01
CA ASP A 84 -8.56 -12.45 -1.04
C ASP A 84 -7.30 -12.12 -1.87
N LEU A 85 -7.09 -10.85 -2.24
CA LEU A 85 -5.90 -10.39 -2.97
C LEU A 85 -4.61 -10.55 -2.15
N THR A 86 -4.67 -10.30 -0.83
CA THR A 86 -3.49 -10.48 0.05
C THR A 86 -3.03 -11.94 0.13
N LYS A 87 -3.91 -12.90 -0.15
CA LYS A 87 -3.57 -14.34 -0.24
C LYS A 87 -3.10 -14.75 -1.62
N SER A 88 -3.40 -13.96 -2.65
CA SER A 88 -3.15 -14.30 -4.05
C SER A 88 -1.79 -13.78 -4.56
N CYS A 89 -1.16 -12.83 -3.87
CA CYS A 89 0.15 -12.30 -4.25
C CYS A 89 1.19 -12.22 -3.11
N LYS A 90 2.49 -12.11 -3.46
CA LYS A 90 3.56 -11.78 -2.50
C LYS A 90 3.75 -10.27 -2.32
N LYS A 91 3.43 -9.48 -3.35
CA LYS A 91 3.46 -8.02 -3.31
C LYS A 91 2.15 -7.48 -3.85
N LEU A 92 1.52 -6.60 -3.08
CA LEU A 92 0.29 -5.90 -3.47
C LEU A 92 0.54 -4.40 -3.44
N GLU A 93 0.25 -3.72 -4.53
CA GLU A 93 0.26 -2.26 -4.62
C GLU A 93 -1.13 -1.77 -5.03
N ILE A 94 -1.72 -0.89 -4.23
CA ILE A 94 -3.01 -0.26 -4.49
C ILE A 94 -2.76 1.26 -4.55
N LEU A 95 -2.59 1.77 -5.75
CA LEU A 95 -2.22 3.16 -6.03
C LEU A 95 -3.47 4.04 -6.25
N PHE A 96 -4.42 3.90 -5.34
CA PHE A 96 -5.61 4.74 -5.24
C PHE A 96 -6.24 4.60 -3.83
N PRO A 97 -7.00 5.59 -3.36
CA PRO A 97 -7.63 5.55 -2.04
C PRO A 97 -8.67 4.42 -1.94
N CYS A 98 -8.68 3.69 -0.82
CA CYS A 98 -9.64 2.62 -0.55
C CYS A 98 -10.33 2.84 0.81
N SER A 99 -11.54 3.40 0.78
CA SER A 99 -12.35 3.69 1.97
C SER A 99 -12.74 2.46 2.78
N ASP A 100 -12.92 1.31 2.11
CA ASP A 100 -13.34 0.06 2.73
C ASP A 100 -12.22 -0.66 3.50
N ILE A 101 -10.96 -0.23 3.35
CA ILE A 101 -9.83 -0.82 4.04
C ILE A 101 -9.67 -0.12 5.40
N THR A 102 -10.33 -0.69 6.39
CA THR A 102 -10.31 -0.12 7.75
C THR A 102 -8.95 -0.31 8.44
N PRO A 103 -8.61 0.55 9.42
CA PRO A 103 -7.40 0.39 10.24
C PRO A 103 -7.32 -0.97 10.95
N ALA A 104 -8.47 -1.50 11.39
CA ALA A 104 -8.54 -2.81 12.04
C ALA A 104 -8.18 -3.96 11.07
N LEU A 105 -8.68 -3.91 9.84
CA LEU A 105 -8.35 -4.90 8.81
C LEU A 105 -6.84 -4.88 8.48
N LEU A 106 -6.24 -3.68 8.39
CA LEU A 106 -4.80 -3.54 8.18
C LEU A 106 -3.99 -4.07 9.37
N HIS A 107 -4.46 -3.87 10.60
CA HIS A 107 -3.79 -4.42 11.78
C HIS A 107 -3.84 -5.96 11.82
N GLU A 108 -4.95 -6.58 11.40
CA GLU A 108 -4.99 -8.05 11.24
C GLU A 108 -3.99 -8.52 10.18
N LEU A 109 -3.93 -7.83 9.03
CA LEU A 109 -2.96 -8.14 7.98
C LEU A 109 -1.51 -7.97 8.47
N TYR A 110 -1.24 -6.90 9.21
CA TYR A 110 0.06 -6.64 9.83
C TYR A 110 0.51 -7.80 10.72
N LYS A 111 -0.39 -8.30 11.59
CA LYS A 111 -0.10 -9.44 12.48
C LYS A 111 0.26 -10.71 11.70
N VAL A 112 -0.49 -11.04 10.65
CA VAL A 112 -0.21 -12.24 9.83
C VAL A 112 1.04 -12.09 8.94
N MET A 113 1.42 -10.86 8.57
CA MET A 113 2.71 -10.61 7.93
C MET A 113 3.87 -10.77 8.93
N LEU A 114 3.70 -10.22 10.12
CA LEU A 114 4.68 -10.26 11.20
C LEU A 114 4.94 -11.70 11.69
N ASP A 115 3.90 -12.55 11.82
CA ASP A 115 4.09 -13.96 12.19
C ASP A 115 4.57 -14.84 11.01
N GLY A 116 4.40 -14.36 9.76
CA GLY A 116 4.77 -15.08 8.55
C GLY A 116 3.75 -16.12 8.08
N SER A 117 2.52 -16.11 8.61
CA SER A 117 1.42 -17.01 8.23
C SER A 117 0.78 -16.65 6.87
N THR A 118 1.06 -15.46 6.33
CA THR A 118 0.71 -15.10 4.95
C THR A 118 1.90 -15.22 4.00
N LYS A 119 1.62 -15.38 2.70
CA LYS A 119 2.62 -15.27 1.64
C LYS A 119 2.95 -13.81 1.26
N LEU A 120 2.09 -12.86 1.65
CA LEU A 120 2.31 -11.44 1.42
C LEU A 120 3.58 -10.97 2.15
N ARG A 121 4.46 -10.29 1.42
CA ARG A 121 5.72 -9.70 1.89
C ARG A 121 5.73 -8.19 1.76
N SER A 122 4.90 -7.63 0.90
CA SER A 122 4.85 -6.20 0.64
C SER A 122 3.42 -5.76 0.39
N LEU A 123 2.95 -4.75 1.11
CA LEU A 123 1.71 -4.02 0.81
C LEU A 123 2.04 -2.54 0.68
N LYS A 124 1.75 -1.95 -0.47
CA LYS A 124 1.77 -0.50 -0.67
C LYS A 124 0.35 -0.02 -0.94
N MET A 125 -0.11 1.00 -0.22
CA MET A 125 -1.43 1.57 -0.46
C MET A 125 -1.52 3.03 -0.08
N GLU A 126 -2.48 3.73 -0.68
CA GLU A 126 -2.90 5.07 -0.25
C GLU A 126 -3.96 4.96 0.85
N MET A 127 -3.82 5.81 1.88
CA MET A 127 -4.73 5.85 3.01
C MET A 127 -4.92 7.28 3.51
N GLU A 128 -6.14 7.58 3.93
CA GLU A 128 -6.46 8.82 4.64
C GLU A 128 -5.64 8.95 5.93
N HIS A 129 -5.30 10.19 6.29
CA HIS A 129 -4.48 10.48 7.46
C HIS A 129 -5.05 9.90 8.76
N ASP A 130 -6.34 10.09 9.00
CA ASP A 130 -6.99 9.62 10.24
C ASP A 130 -7.00 8.10 10.33
N GLY A 131 -7.26 7.42 9.21
CA GLY A 131 -7.20 5.96 9.14
C GLY A 131 -5.81 5.42 9.45
N PHE A 132 -4.77 6.09 8.93
CA PHE A 132 -3.39 5.76 9.22
C PHE A 132 -3.03 5.94 10.71
N ILE A 133 -3.41 7.07 11.32
CA ILE A 133 -3.16 7.31 12.76
C ILE A 133 -3.83 6.25 13.62
N GLN A 134 -5.06 5.86 13.28
CA GLN A 134 -5.77 4.78 13.95
C GLN A 134 -5.03 3.44 13.81
N PHE A 135 -4.50 3.13 12.62
CA PHE A 135 -3.70 1.92 12.40
C PHE A 135 -2.44 1.90 13.27
N LEU A 136 -1.67 3.00 13.32
CA LEU A 136 -0.49 3.08 14.19
C LEU A 136 -0.83 2.85 15.66
N ASN A 137 -1.93 3.44 16.15
CA ASN A 137 -2.39 3.23 17.51
C ASN A 137 -2.69 1.76 17.81
N LEU A 138 -3.29 1.02 16.85
CA LEU A 138 -3.53 -0.41 16.98
C LEU A 138 -2.23 -1.23 17.04
N VAL A 139 -1.20 -0.82 16.30
CA VAL A 139 0.15 -1.41 16.36
C VAL A 139 0.88 -1.03 17.66
N GLY A 140 0.33 -0.13 18.48
CA GLY A 140 0.94 0.31 19.74
C GLY A 140 1.95 1.44 19.55
N ILE A 141 1.84 2.16 18.43
CA ILE A 141 2.67 3.31 18.08
C ILE A 141 1.80 4.55 18.24
N THR A 142 2.09 5.34 19.26
CA THR A 142 1.43 6.62 19.46
C THR A 142 2.12 7.67 18.61
N PHE A 143 1.41 8.14 17.59
CA PHE A 143 1.83 9.29 16.80
C PHE A 143 1.30 10.57 17.45
N ARG A 144 2.20 11.44 17.94
CA ARG A 144 1.81 12.76 18.43
C ARG A 144 2.22 13.81 17.42
N ASN A 145 1.22 14.46 16.84
CA ASN A 145 1.39 15.63 15.97
C ASN A 145 1.72 16.89 16.82
N LEU A 146 2.77 16.80 17.63
CA LEU A 146 3.35 17.89 18.39
C LEU A 146 4.76 18.09 17.86
N SER A 147 5.19 19.34 17.72
CA SER A 147 6.58 19.63 17.36
C SER A 147 7.50 19.61 18.58
N PRO A 148 8.73 19.07 18.45
CA PRO A 148 9.19 18.29 17.30
C PRO A 148 8.40 16.99 17.21
N PHE A 149 8.20 16.47 15.99
CA PHE A 149 7.51 15.20 15.74
C PHE A 149 8.02 14.12 16.68
N ARG A 150 7.10 13.50 17.44
CA ARG A 150 7.44 12.40 18.33
C ARG A 150 6.53 11.21 18.07
N CYS A 151 7.16 10.13 17.63
CA CYS A 151 6.58 8.80 17.64
C CYS A 151 7.03 8.11 18.92
N PHE A 152 6.07 7.62 19.70
CA PHE A 152 6.34 6.80 20.87
C PHE A 152 5.85 5.39 20.59
N SER A 153 6.67 4.40 20.85
CA SER A 153 6.24 3.00 20.86
C SER A 153 6.47 2.43 22.24
N ASN A 154 5.47 1.71 22.76
CA ASN A 154 5.65 0.90 23.97
C ASN A 154 6.35 -0.43 23.64
N ARG A 155 6.68 -0.67 22.36
CA ARG A 155 7.37 -1.85 21.86
C ARG A 155 8.81 -1.51 21.49
N SER A 156 9.64 -2.54 21.34
CA SER A 156 11.01 -2.42 20.84
C SER A 156 11.01 -2.12 19.33
N CYS A 157 10.72 -0.87 18.97
CA CYS A 157 10.76 -0.39 17.59
C CYS A 157 11.97 0.53 17.36
N GLU A 158 12.61 0.43 16.19
CA GLU A 158 13.61 1.40 15.73
C GLU A 158 12.92 2.37 14.76
N ILE A 159 12.97 3.67 15.06
CA ILE A 159 12.33 4.71 14.24
C ILE A 159 13.39 5.50 13.49
N SER A 160 13.23 5.60 12.18
CA SER A 160 14.05 6.42 11.32
C SER A 160 13.16 7.41 10.56
N ALA A 161 13.11 8.66 11.04
CA ALA A 161 12.50 9.76 10.31
C ALA A 161 13.54 10.43 9.39
N ILE A 162 13.19 10.64 8.12
CA ILE A 162 13.94 11.44 7.17
C ILE A 162 13.07 12.66 6.85
N THR A 163 13.41 13.80 7.45
CA THR A 163 12.87 15.10 7.06
C THR A 163 13.89 15.80 6.17
N HIS A 164 13.58 16.00 4.90
CA HIS A 164 14.48 16.69 3.96
C HIS A 164 14.67 18.20 4.24
N GLN A 165 14.15 18.74 5.35
CA GLN A 165 14.48 20.07 5.85
C GLN A 165 14.63 20.08 7.38
N LEU A 166 15.86 20.38 7.82
CA LEU A 166 16.25 20.73 9.19
C LEU A 166 15.63 22.08 9.58
N ILE A 167 14.36 22.13 9.97
CA ILE A 167 13.81 23.27 10.72
C ILE A 167 12.86 22.70 11.79
N ASP A 168 12.94 23.24 13.01
CA ASP A 168 12.03 22.98 14.13
C ASP A 168 10.56 23.17 13.68
N THR A 169 9.83 22.08 13.45
CA THR A 169 8.65 22.12 12.59
C THR A 169 7.34 21.90 13.35
N LEU A 170 6.84 23.00 13.92
CA LEU A 170 5.42 23.20 14.28
C LEU A 170 4.53 23.43 13.06
N GLU A 171 5.12 23.70 11.89
CA GLU A 171 4.36 24.08 10.68
C GLU A 171 4.42 23.04 9.57
N VAL A 172 5.01 21.84 9.76
CA VAL A 172 5.21 20.92 8.62
C VAL A 172 3.93 20.44 7.97
N PHE A 173 2.82 20.31 8.70
CA PHE A 173 1.54 19.96 8.07
C PHE A 173 0.70 21.16 7.61
N LYS A 174 1.09 22.41 7.93
CA LYS A 174 0.32 23.63 7.56
C LYS A 174 1.10 24.68 6.76
N GLY A 175 2.42 24.53 6.61
CA GLY A 175 3.32 25.52 6.02
C GLY A 175 4.54 24.94 5.28
N CYS A 176 4.72 23.61 5.23
CA CYS A 176 5.73 23.00 4.35
C CYS A 176 5.18 22.93 2.93
N HIS A 177 5.40 23.98 2.14
CA HIS A 177 4.87 24.07 0.77
C HIS A 177 5.55 23.12 -0.25
N SER A 178 6.46 22.21 0.14
CA SER A 178 7.09 21.28 -0.83
C SER A 178 7.82 20.05 -0.24
N GLY A 179 7.67 19.73 1.05
CA GLY A 179 8.47 18.67 1.67
C GLY A 179 7.70 17.37 1.87
N ALA A 180 8.04 16.30 1.13
CA ALA A 180 7.57 14.96 1.48
C ALA A 180 8.23 14.50 2.80
N CYS A 181 7.42 14.09 3.78
CA CYS A 181 7.92 13.51 5.03
C CYS A 181 7.93 11.99 4.91
N ASN A 182 9.12 11.38 5.08
CA ASN A 182 9.29 9.94 5.08
C ASN A 182 9.56 9.43 6.50
N LEU A 183 8.69 8.56 6.99
CA LEU A 183 8.82 7.89 8.28
C LEU A 183 9.00 6.40 8.09
N HIS A 184 10.09 5.84 8.62
CA HIS A 184 10.33 4.39 8.66
C HIS A 184 10.30 3.90 10.10
N ILE A 185 9.57 2.82 10.34
CA ILE A 185 9.45 2.18 11.64
C ILE A 185 9.76 0.70 11.46
N PHE A 186 10.77 0.21 12.17
CA PHE A 186 11.17 -1.20 12.13
C PHE A 186 10.71 -1.90 13.42
N GLU A 187 9.96 -2.99 13.30
CA GLU A 187 9.52 -3.85 14.41
C GLU A 187 9.77 -5.33 14.05
N GLY A 188 10.73 -5.96 14.73
CA GLY A 188 11.16 -7.31 14.35
C GLY A 188 11.64 -7.35 12.89
N LYS A 189 11.00 -8.19 12.06
CA LYS A 189 11.26 -8.26 10.61
C LYS A 189 10.40 -7.31 9.77
N MET A 190 9.51 -6.55 10.40
CA MET A 190 8.61 -5.63 9.69
C MET A 190 9.25 -4.25 9.56
N GLU A 191 9.01 -3.61 8.42
CA GLU A 191 9.20 -2.19 8.18
C GLU A 191 7.84 -1.58 7.80
N ILE A 192 7.48 -0.49 8.47
CA ILE A 192 6.36 0.38 8.12
C ILE A 192 7.00 1.65 7.57
N TRP A 193 6.84 1.90 6.28
CA TRP A 193 7.26 3.13 5.63
C TRP A 193 6.02 3.98 5.30
N ILE A 194 6.08 5.25 5.65
CA ILE A 194 5.04 6.22 5.37
C ILE A 194 5.65 7.40 4.63
N SER A 195 5.00 7.80 3.55
CA SER A 195 5.24 9.05 2.86
C SER A 195 3.97 9.89 2.89
N HIS A 196 4.07 11.14 3.31
CA HIS A 196 2.97 12.09 3.26
C HIS A 196 3.12 13.02 2.05
N ASN A 197 2.08 13.10 1.23
CA ASN A 197 1.99 14.08 0.14
C ASN A 197 1.06 15.22 0.55
N HIS A 198 1.62 16.42 0.76
CA HIS A 198 0.86 17.60 1.16
C HIS A 198 -0.17 18.05 0.10
N GLU A 199 0.07 17.78 -1.18
CA GLU A 199 -0.82 18.23 -2.25
C GLU A 199 -2.11 17.42 -2.33
N GLU A 200 -2.10 16.16 -1.87
CA GLU A 200 -3.18 15.21 -2.09
C GLU A 200 -3.94 14.84 -0.80
N GLU A 201 -3.52 15.35 0.37
CA GLU A 201 -4.03 14.96 1.70
C GLU A 201 -3.96 13.44 2.01
N MET A 202 -3.30 12.67 1.14
CA MET A 202 -3.17 11.22 1.21
C MET A 202 -1.79 10.82 1.73
N ASN A 203 -1.76 9.69 2.45
CA ASN A 203 -0.52 9.07 2.88
C ASN A 203 -0.31 7.81 2.06
N THR A 204 0.90 7.64 1.52
CA THR A 204 1.32 6.33 1.03
C THR A 204 1.88 5.56 2.21
N MET A 205 1.26 4.43 2.53
CA MET A 205 1.76 3.47 3.50
C MET A 205 2.35 2.26 2.78
N HIS A 206 3.49 1.79 3.24
CA HIS A 206 4.15 0.59 2.78
C HIS A 206 4.49 -0.32 3.96
N LEU A 207 3.87 -1.50 4.02
CA LEU A 207 4.23 -2.57 4.96
C LEU A 207 5.16 -3.56 4.24
N ILE A 208 6.34 -3.79 4.81
CA ILE A 208 7.35 -4.69 4.25
C ILE A 208 7.74 -5.72 5.32
N SER A 209 7.61 -7.01 4.99
CA SER A 209 8.18 -8.10 5.79
C SER A 209 9.49 -8.54 5.18
N HIS A 210 10.58 -8.30 5.90
CA HIS A 210 11.92 -8.75 5.54
C HIS A 210 12.06 -10.26 5.79
N GLU A 211 12.50 -11.02 4.78
CA GLU A 211 12.62 -12.48 4.91
C GLU A 211 13.87 -12.90 5.66
N THR A 212 14.91 -12.07 5.66
CA THR A 212 16.18 -12.35 6.32
C THR A 212 16.62 -11.17 7.17
N GLN A 213 17.45 -11.45 8.19
CA GLN A 213 18.08 -10.39 8.98
C GLN A 213 18.95 -9.47 8.10
N GLU A 214 19.61 -10.05 7.09
CA GLU A 214 20.44 -9.29 6.15
C GLU A 214 19.60 -8.27 5.35
N SER A 215 18.41 -8.65 4.86
CA SER A 215 17.56 -7.72 4.11
C SER A 215 17.05 -6.59 5.00
N LEU A 216 16.73 -6.89 6.25
CA LEU A 216 16.34 -5.90 7.26
C LEU A 216 17.47 -4.90 7.57
N GLU A 217 18.68 -5.38 7.86
CA GLU A 217 19.82 -4.51 8.17
C GLU A 217 20.23 -3.66 6.96
N LYS A 218 20.14 -4.22 5.75
CA LYS A 218 20.35 -3.47 4.52
C LYS A 218 19.33 -2.34 4.35
N ALA A 219 18.05 -2.61 4.64
CA ALA A 219 17.00 -1.59 4.60
C ALA A 219 17.27 -0.48 5.63
N LYS A 220 17.55 -0.85 6.89
CA LYS A 220 17.91 0.12 7.94
C LYS A 220 19.11 0.99 7.56
N TYR A 221 20.15 0.39 6.99
CA TYR A 221 21.34 1.11 6.55
C TYR A 221 21.02 2.09 5.41
N ALA A 222 20.26 1.65 4.40
CA ALA A 222 19.82 2.52 3.31
C ALA A 222 19.05 3.76 3.83
N ARG A 223 18.13 3.58 4.79
CA ARG A 223 17.37 4.69 5.38
C ARG A 223 18.20 5.61 6.27
N LYS A 224 19.32 5.13 6.81
CA LYS A 224 20.28 5.96 7.55
C LYS A 224 21.08 6.84 6.60
N LEU A 225 21.48 6.31 5.44
CA LEU A 225 22.19 7.08 4.41
C LEU A 225 21.32 8.19 3.81
N GLU A 226 20.01 7.97 3.66
CA GLU A 226 19.08 8.99 3.16
C GLU A 226 18.99 10.24 4.06
N LYS A 227 19.53 10.20 5.28
CA LYS A 227 19.60 11.35 6.20
C LYS A 227 20.85 12.20 6.08
N MET A 228 21.90 11.68 5.43
CA MET A 228 23.21 12.32 5.30
C MET A 228 23.26 13.21 4.06
#